data_AF-Q8WVF1-F1
#
_entry.id   AF-Q8WVF1-F1
#
_cell.length_a   1.000
_cell.length_b   1.000
_cell.length_c   1.000
_cell.angle_alpha   90.00
_cell.angle_beta   90.00
_cell.angle_gamma   90.00
#
_symmetry.space_group_name_H-M   'P 1'
#
loop_
_entity.id
_entity.type
_entity.pdbx_description
1 polymer ?
#
loop_
_entity_poly.entity_id
_entity_poly.type
_entity_poly.pdbx_seq_one_letter_code
_entity_poly.pdbx_strand_id
1 'polypeptide(L)'
;MSVRTLPLLFLNLGGEMLYILDQRLRAQNIPGDKARKDEWTEVDRKRVLNDIISTMFNRKFMEELFKPQELYSKKALRTVYERLAHASIMKLNQASMDKLYDLMTMAFKYQVLLCPRPKDVLLVTFNHLDTIKGFIRDSPTILQQVDETLRQLTEIYGGLSAGEFQLIRQTLLIFFQDLHIRVSMFLKDKVQNNNGRFVLPVSGPVPWGTEVPGLIRMFNNKGEEVKRIEFKHGGNYVPAPKEGSFELYGDRVLKLGTNMYSVNQPVETHVSGSSKNLASWTQESIAPNPLAKEELNFLARLMGGMEIKKPSGPEPGFRLNLFTTDEEEEQAALTRPEELSYEVINIQATQDQQRSEELARIMGEFEITEQPRLSTSKGDDLLAMMDEL
;
A
#
# COMPACT_ATOMS: atom_id res chain seq x y z
N MET A 1 5.38 -8.79 -17.43
CA MET A 1 4.81 -8.12 -16.24
C MET A 1 4.59 -6.66 -16.58
N SER A 2 3.58 -6.00 -16.01
CA SER A 2 3.33 -4.57 -16.25
C SER A 2 4.20 -3.70 -15.33
N VAL A 3 4.94 -2.75 -15.94
CA VAL A 3 5.79 -1.77 -15.24
C VAL A 3 5.01 -0.58 -14.64
N ARG A 4 3.68 -0.58 -14.77
CA ARG A 4 2.79 0.46 -14.20
C ARG A 4 1.90 -0.12 -13.10
N THR A 5 2.33 -1.18 -12.43
CA THR A 5 1.49 -1.87 -11.42
C THR A 5 1.74 -1.36 -10.01
N LEU A 6 2.97 -0.91 -9.74
CA LEU A 6 3.42 -0.58 -8.39
C LEU A 6 2.60 0.55 -7.73
N PRO A 7 2.24 1.67 -8.40
CA PRO A 7 1.41 2.69 -7.78
C PRO A 7 0.05 2.17 -7.32
N LEU A 8 -0.61 1.33 -8.14
CA LEU A 8 -1.88 0.72 -7.75
C LEU A 8 -1.69 -0.23 -6.58
N LEU A 9 -0.68 -1.09 -6.62
CA LEU A 9 -0.40 -2.00 -5.50
C LEU A 9 -0.21 -1.23 -4.18
N PHE A 10 0.62 -0.20 -4.21
CA PHE A 10 0.95 0.60 -3.04
C PHE A 10 -0.24 1.41 -2.51
N LEU A 11 -0.99 2.08 -3.39
CA LEU A 11 -2.10 2.92 -2.97
C LEU A 11 -3.27 2.11 -2.39
N ASN A 12 -3.59 0.95 -2.99
CA ASN A 12 -4.68 0.11 -2.48
C ASN A 12 -4.31 -0.55 -1.15
N LEU A 13 -3.09 -1.10 -1.02
CA LEU A 13 -2.63 -1.65 0.27
C LEU A 13 -2.54 -0.58 1.35
N GLY A 14 -2.12 0.65 0.99
CA GLY A 14 -2.15 1.80 1.89
C GLY A 14 -3.57 2.19 2.31
N GLY A 15 -4.53 2.14 1.40
CA GLY A 15 -5.95 2.31 1.70
C GLY A 15 -6.48 1.27 2.70
N GLU A 16 -6.18 -0.01 2.48
CA GLU A 16 -6.54 -1.09 3.41
C GLU A 16 -5.88 -0.92 4.79
N MET A 17 -4.59 -0.56 4.82
CA MET A 17 -3.88 -0.25 6.07
C MET A 17 -4.62 0.84 6.85
N LEU A 18 -5.01 1.94 6.19
CA LEU A 18 -5.72 3.05 6.83
C LEU A 18 -7.11 2.64 7.32
N TYR A 19 -7.84 1.77 6.60
CA TYR A 19 -9.12 1.23 7.06
C TYR A 19 -9.00 0.41 8.34
N ILE A 20 -8.00 -0.48 8.39
CA ILE A 20 -7.76 -1.35 9.55
C ILE A 20 -7.33 -0.52 10.75
N LEU A 21 -6.40 0.43 10.55
CA LEU A 21 -5.91 1.29 11.62
C LEU A 21 -7.01 2.22 12.14
N ASP A 22 -7.77 2.89 11.26
CA ASP A 22 -8.88 3.77 11.65
C ASP A 22 -9.82 3.05 12.62
N GLN A 23 -10.20 1.83 12.29
CA GLN A 23 -11.14 1.08 13.12
C GLN A 23 -10.55 0.53 14.39
N ARG A 24 -9.31 0.04 14.35
CA ARG A 24 -8.68 -0.44 15.57
C ARG A 24 -8.55 0.69 16.59
N LEU A 25 -8.17 1.87 16.12
CA LEU A 25 -8.06 3.07 16.92
C LEU A 25 -9.43 3.53 17.47
N ARG A 26 -10.50 3.43 16.68
CA ARG A 26 -11.88 3.67 17.17
C ARG A 26 -12.32 2.65 18.23
N ALA A 27 -12.00 1.38 18.03
CA ALA A 27 -12.39 0.32 18.96
C ALA A 27 -11.70 0.44 20.33
N GLN A 28 -10.51 1.05 20.39
CA GLN A 28 -9.83 1.38 21.65
C GLN A 28 -10.39 2.63 22.34
N ASN A 29 -11.09 3.50 21.61
CA ASN A 29 -11.70 4.73 22.13
C ASN A 29 -13.10 4.48 22.77
N ILE A 30 -13.44 3.26 23.18
CA ILE A 30 -14.71 3.02 23.91
C ILE A 30 -14.52 3.59 25.32
N PRO A 31 -15.27 4.66 25.72
CA PRO A 31 -15.12 5.26 27.03
C PRO A 31 -15.50 4.22 28.09
N GLY A 32 -14.54 3.81 28.90
CA GLY A 32 -14.87 3.20 30.18
C GLY A 32 -15.38 4.31 31.09
N ASP A 33 -16.28 3.97 32.02
CA ASP A 33 -16.92 4.91 32.98
C ASP A 33 -15.92 5.60 33.96
N LYS A 34 -14.61 5.51 33.70
CA LYS A 34 -13.54 6.12 34.48
C LYS A 34 -12.44 6.60 33.53
N ALA A 35 -12.60 7.82 33.04
CA ALA A 35 -11.62 8.53 32.23
C ALA A 35 -10.24 8.54 32.91
N ARG A 36 -9.39 7.57 32.55
CA ARG A 36 -7.96 7.62 32.89
C ARG A 36 -7.28 8.51 31.87
N LYS A 37 -6.20 9.15 32.30
CA LYS A 37 -5.33 10.02 31.51
C LYS A 37 -4.71 9.35 30.27
N ASP A 38 -4.87 8.03 30.14
CA ASP A 38 -4.41 7.18 29.05
C ASP A 38 -5.51 6.90 28.00
N GLU A 39 -6.70 7.50 28.14
CA GLU A 39 -7.77 7.41 27.12
C GLU A 39 -7.39 8.21 25.88
N TRP A 40 -7.34 7.49 24.76
CA TRP A 40 -6.87 8.00 23.50
C TRP A 40 -8.02 8.62 22.70
N THR A 41 -7.83 9.86 22.24
CA THR A 41 -8.94 10.69 21.77
C THR A 41 -9.13 10.63 20.25
N GLU A 42 -10.27 11.12 19.78
CA GLU A 42 -10.51 11.33 18.36
C GLU A 42 -9.48 12.27 17.70
N VAL A 43 -8.87 13.16 18.48
CA VAL A 43 -7.78 14.04 18.02
C VAL A 43 -6.52 13.25 17.75
N ASP A 44 -6.17 12.32 18.64
CA ASP A 44 -5.01 11.44 18.46
C ASP A 44 -5.21 10.50 17.26
N ARG A 45 -6.46 10.07 17.01
CA ARG A 45 -6.84 9.33 15.79
C ARG A 45 -6.55 10.06 14.53
N LYS A 46 -7.05 11.28 14.45
CA LYS A 46 -6.80 12.14 13.31
C LYS A 46 -5.30 12.38 13.14
N ARG A 47 -4.55 12.60 14.24
CA ARG A 47 -3.11 12.81 14.18
C ARG A 47 -2.37 11.60 13.59
N VAL A 48 -2.63 10.39 14.10
CA VAL A 48 -1.99 9.16 13.59
C VAL A 48 -2.27 8.96 12.10
N LEU A 49 -3.54 9.09 11.68
CA LEU A 49 -3.90 8.93 10.27
C LEU A 49 -3.29 10.04 9.39
N ASN A 50 -3.31 11.29 9.85
CA ASN A 50 -2.72 12.41 9.12
C ASN A 50 -1.21 12.23 8.91
N ASP A 51 -0.48 11.79 9.94
CA ASP A 51 0.97 11.56 9.85
C ASP A 51 1.30 10.44 8.83
N ILE A 52 0.55 9.34 8.88
CA ILE A 52 0.71 8.22 7.93
C ILE A 52 0.37 8.68 6.50
N ILE A 53 -0.75 9.38 6.30
CA ILE A 53 -1.19 9.84 4.98
C ILE A 53 -0.21 10.88 4.42
N SER A 54 0.24 11.83 5.23
CA SER A 54 1.25 12.83 4.85
C SER A 54 2.55 12.17 4.36
N THR A 55 3.00 11.12 5.06
CA THR A 55 4.18 10.34 4.67
C THR A 55 3.93 9.55 3.39
N MET A 56 2.77 8.90 3.29
CA MET A 56 2.39 8.07 2.16
C MET A 56 2.30 8.88 0.86
N PHE A 57 1.72 10.08 0.89
CA PHE A 57 1.55 10.97 -0.26
C PHE A 57 2.65 12.03 -0.38
N ASN A 58 3.82 11.80 0.23
CA ASN A 58 4.95 12.70 0.04
C ASN A 58 5.27 12.84 -1.46
N ARG A 59 5.39 14.08 -1.93
CA ARG A 59 5.57 14.39 -3.34
C ARG A 59 6.74 13.65 -3.99
N LYS A 60 7.91 13.65 -3.36
CA LYS A 60 9.11 13.00 -3.92
C LYS A 60 8.94 11.49 -4.00
N PHE A 61 8.31 10.91 -2.98
CA PHE A 61 8.02 9.49 -2.94
C PHE A 61 7.02 9.10 -4.03
N MET A 62 5.94 9.87 -4.21
CA MET A 62 4.96 9.64 -5.27
C MET A 62 5.60 9.79 -6.66
N GLU A 63 6.39 10.84 -6.90
CA GLU A 63 7.11 11.03 -8.17
C GLU A 63 8.01 9.82 -8.51
N GLU A 64 8.68 9.22 -7.52
CA GLU A 64 9.46 8.00 -7.71
C GLU A 64 8.57 6.77 -7.96
N LEU A 65 7.48 6.64 -7.19
CA LEU A 65 6.55 5.52 -7.28
C LEU A 65 5.92 5.40 -8.67
N PHE A 66 5.57 6.53 -9.30
CA PHE A 66 4.93 6.60 -10.60
C PHE A 66 5.87 6.37 -11.79
N LYS A 67 7.19 6.28 -11.58
CA LYS A 67 8.10 5.86 -12.65
C LYS A 67 7.78 4.44 -13.11
N PRO A 68 7.88 4.14 -14.42
CA PRO A 68 7.72 2.77 -14.90
C PRO A 68 8.78 1.85 -14.28
N GLN A 69 8.33 0.89 -13.46
CA GLN A 69 9.21 -0.02 -12.72
C GLN A 69 8.52 -1.34 -12.37
N GLU A 70 9.32 -2.35 -12.03
CA GLU A 70 8.79 -3.62 -11.54
C GLU A 70 8.23 -3.49 -10.12
N LEU A 71 7.48 -4.51 -9.70
CA LEU A 71 6.97 -4.56 -8.34
C LEU A 71 8.13 -4.76 -7.36
N TYR A 72 8.01 -4.12 -6.20
CA TYR A 72 8.85 -4.47 -5.05
C TYR A 72 8.63 -5.94 -4.66
N SER A 73 9.68 -6.58 -4.16
CA SER A 73 9.54 -7.89 -3.53
C SER A 73 8.58 -7.80 -2.33
N LYS A 74 7.93 -8.92 -1.98
CA LYS A 74 7.04 -8.99 -0.80
C LYS A 74 7.74 -8.49 0.48
N LYS A 75 9.02 -8.81 0.64
CA LYS A 75 9.85 -8.38 1.77
C LYS A 75 10.09 -6.86 1.75
N ALA A 76 10.47 -6.32 0.59
CA ALA A 76 10.70 -4.89 0.42
C ALA A 76 9.43 -4.08 0.69
N LEU A 77 8.31 -4.49 0.11
CA LEU A 77 7.02 -3.82 0.29
C LEU A 77 6.58 -3.84 1.75
N ARG A 78 6.78 -4.97 2.45
CA ARG A 78 6.51 -5.09 3.89
C ARG A 78 7.32 -4.10 4.72
N THR A 79 8.63 -3.95 4.47
CA THR A 79 9.48 -2.97 5.16
C THR A 79 9.00 -1.54 4.93
N VAL A 80 8.50 -1.22 3.73
CA VAL A 80 7.92 0.10 3.45
C VAL A 80 6.68 0.34 4.33
N TYR A 81 5.75 -0.62 4.41
CA TYR A 81 4.54 -0.48 5.24
C TYR A 81 4.82 -0.45 6.74
N GLU A 82 5.82 -1.20 7.21
CA GLU A 82 6.26 -1.14 8.61
C GLU A 82 6.74 0.27 8.97
N ARG A 83 7.54 0.88 8.10
CA ARG A 83 7.97 2.28 8.28
C ARG A 83 6.81 3.26 8.22
N LEU A 84 5.87 3.08 7.28
CA LEU A 84 4.69 3.95 7.18
C LEU A 84 3.81 3.86 8.43
N ALA A 85 3.53 2.66 8.94
CA ALA A 85 2.71 2.49 10.14
C ALA A 85 3.37 3.15 11.37
N HIS A 86 4.71 3.15 11.42
CA HIS A 86 5.51 3.79 12.47
C HIS A 86 5.92 5.24 12.19
N ALA A 87 5.47 5.85 11.10
CA ALA A 87 5.71 7.26 10.79
C ALA A 87 5.01 8.20 11.79
N SER A 88 4.02 7.69 12.50
CA SER A 88 3.27 8.39 13.55
C SER A 88 3.76 8.06 14.97
N ILE A 89 3.10 8.66 15.96
CA ILE A 89 3.29 8.35 17.39
C ILE A 89 2.91 6.89 17.76
N MET A 90 2.15 6.20 16.90
CA MET A 90 1.67 4.84 17.13
C MET A 90 2.82 3.82 17.01
N LYS A 91 2.83 2.83 17.92
CA LYS A 91 3.76 1.69 17.90
C LYS A 91 2.99 0.37 17.82
N LEU A 92 3.15 -0.34 16.73
CA LEU A 92 2.79 -1.75 16.60
C LEU A 92 3.97 -2.63 17.03
N ASN A 93 3.68 -3.76 17.66
CA ASN A 93 4.68 -4.80 17.84
C ASN A 93 4.79 -5.68 16.58
N GLN A 94 5.76 -6.59 16.54
CA GLN A 94 5.98 -7.44 15.37
C GLN A 94 4.75 -8.29 15.01
N ALA A 95 4.12 -8.94 15.98
CA ALA A 95 2.96 -9.80 15.73
C ALA A 95 1.76 -9.00 15.20
N SER A 96 1.52 -7.80 15.73
CA SER A 96 0.48 -6.89 15.25
C SER A 96 0.82 -6.34 13.86
N MET A 97 2.06 -5.91 13.61
CA MET A 97 2.49 -5.46 12.30
C MET A 97 2.33 -6.56 11.23
N ASP A 98 2.64 -7.80 11.60
CA ASP A 98 2.43 -8.93 10.73
C ASP A 98 0.96 -9.14 10.41
N LYS A 99 0.12 -9.10 11.44
CA LYS A 99 -1.32 -9.23 11.32
C LYS A 99 -1.90 -8.13 10.42
N LEU A 100 -1.44 -6.89 10.56
CA LEU A 100 -1.81 -5.78 9.70
C LEU A 100 -1.49 -6.07 8.24
N TYR A 101 -0.25 -6.53 7.97
CA TYR A 101 0.22 -6.85 6.63
C TYR A 101 -0.57 -8.00 5.98
N ASP A 102 -0.89 -9.03 6.77
CA ASP A 102 -1.68 -10.17 6.31
C ASP A 102 -3.13 -9.76 5.98
N LEU A 103 -3.73 -8.90 6.81
CA LEU A 103 -5.08 -8.38 6.56
C LEU A 103 -5.15 -7.51 5.31
N MET A 104 -4.24 -6.53 5.16
CA MET A 104 -4.25 -5.63 4.00
C MET A 104 -4.01 -6.39 2.69
N THR A 105 -3.10 -7.38 2.69
CA THR A 105 -2.78 -8.16 1.49
C THR A 105 -3.93 -9.07 1.09
N MET A 106 -4.57 -9.75 2.05
CA MET A 106 -5.71 -10.61 1.76
C MET A 106 -6.95 -9.81 1.35
N ALA A 107 -7.17 -8.63 1.92
CA ALA A 107 -8.28 -7.76 1.56
C ALA A 107 -8.12 -7.20 0.14
N PHE A 108 -6.94 -6.70 -0.22
CA PHE A 108 -6.73 -6.23 -1.58
C PHE A 108 -6.71 -7.38 -2.60
N LYS A 109 -6.14 -8.53 -2.26
CA LYS A 109 -6.24 -9.76 -3.07
C LYS A 109 -7.69 -10.11 -3.40
N TYR A 110 -8.57 -10.09 -2.40
CA TYR A 110 -9.99 -10.33 -2.57
C TYR A 110 -10.62 -9.35 -3.57
N GLN A 111 -10.31 -8.06 -3.45
CA GLN A 111 -10.86 -7.04 -4.34
C GLN A 111 -10.39 -7.19 -5.79
N VAL A 112 -9.11 -7.49 -6.02
CA VAL A 112 -8.57 -7.72 -7.39
C VAL A 112 -9.22 -8.96 -8.04
N LEU A 113 -9.46 -10.01 -7.25
CA LEU A 113 -10.16 -11.20 -7.72
C LEU A 113 -11.60 -10.89 -8.15
N LEU A 114 -12.29 -10.02 -7.42
CA LEU A 114 -13.69 -9.67 -7.67
C LEU A 114 -13.91 -8.56 -8.71
N CYS A 115 -12.87 -7.88 -9.18
CA CYS A 115 -13.00 -6.88 -10.24
C CYS A 115 -13.63 -7.51 -11.51
N PRO A 116 -14.81 -7.05 -11.97
CA PRO A 116 -15.44 -7.57 -13.18
C PRO A 116 -14.59 -7.29 -14.42
N ARG A 117 -14.10 -6.06 -14.56
CA ARG A 117 -13.15 -5.66 -15.61
C ARG A 117 -11.78 -5.40 -15.01
N PRO A 118 -10.69 -5.64 -15.75
CA PRO A 118 -9.34 -5.24 -15.31
C PRO A 118 -9.22 -3.74 -15.03
N LYS A 119 -9.92 -2.89 -15.81
CA LYS A 119 -9.98 -1.44 -15.61
C LYS A 119 -10.63 -1.04 -14.27
N ASP A 120 -11.48 -1.88 -13.69
CA ASP A 120 -12.18 -1.57 -12.44
C ASP A 120 -11.21 -1.53 -11.24
N VAL A 121 -10.01 -2.11 -11.34
CA VAL A 121 -8.94 -1.96 -10.32
C VAL A 121 -8.59 -0.49 -10.09
N LEU A 122 -8.64 0.34 -11.13
CA LEU A 122 -8.43 1.78 -10.99
C LEU A 122 -9.54 2.43 -10.18
N LEU A 123 -10.79 2.00 -10.36
CA LEU A 123 -11.91 2.51 -9.56
C LEU A 123 -11.85 2.05 -8.10
N VAL A 124 -11.34 0.84 -7.83
CA VAL A 124 -11.04 0.38 -6.46
C VAL A 124 -10.06 1.36 -5.81
N THR A 125 -8.99 1.70 -6.52
CA THR A 125 -7.99 2.67 -6.07
C THR A 125 -8.65 4.02 -5.76
N PHE A 126 -9.55 4.49 -6.62
CA PHE A 126 -10.27 5.75 -6.41
C PHE A 126 -11.20 5.70 -5.19
N ASN A 127 -11.87 4.58 -4.90
CA ASN A 127 -12.64 4.43 -3.67
C ASN A 127 -11.76 4.54 -2.40
N HIS A 128 -10.56 3.96 -2.42
CA HIS A 128 -9.59 4.16 -1.34
C HIS A 128 -9.21 5.63 -1.19
N LEU A 129 -8.84 6.30 -2.29
CA LEU A 129 -8.47 7.71 -2.29
C LEU A 129 -9.61 8.61 -1.80
N ASP A 130 -10.85 8.36 -2.22
CA ASP A 130 -12.02 9.12 -1.78
C ASP A 130 -12.22 9.01 -0.26
N THR A 131 -11.98 7.82 0.30
CA THR A 131 -12.06 7.63 1.75
C THR A 131 -10.88 8.28 2.48
N ILE A 132 -9.68 8.21 1.91
CA ILE A 132 -8.49 8.88 2.43
C ILE A 132 -8.71 10.39 2.50
N LYS A 133 -9.25 11.01 1.45
CA LYS A 133 -9.68 12.43 1.47
C LYS A 133 -10.67 12.70 2.60
N GLY A 134 -11.53 11.72 2.91
CA GLY A 134 -12.43 11.74 4.07
C GLY A 134 -11.72 11.85 5.42
N PHE A 135 -10.56 11.21 5.59
CA PHE A 135 -9.79 11.28 6.83
C PHE A 135 -9.07 12.64 7.02
N ILE A 136 -8.66 13.28 5.93
CA ILE A 136 -7.81 14.49 5.93
C ILE A 136 -8.54 15.78 5.55
N ARG A 137 -9.87 15.83 5.70
CA ARG A 137 -10.68 17.01 5.34
C ARG A 137 -10.21 18.30 6.00
N ASP A 138 -9.65 18.18 7.20
CA ASP A 138 -9.16 19.31 8.02
C ASP A 138 -7.71 19.71 7.67
N SER A 139 -7.08 19.08 6.68
CA SER A 139 -5.66 19.29 6.30
C SER A 139 -5.50 19.60 4.81
N PRO A 140 -5.69 20.87 4.40
CA PRO A 140 -5.71 21.27 2.99
C PRO A 140 -4.45 20.90 2.20
N THR A 141 -3.27 21.00 2.83
CA THR A 141 -1.99 20.67 2.20
C THR A 141 -1.89 19.19 1.82
N ILE A 142 -2.31 18.30 2.72
CA ILE A 142 -2.30 16.85 2.48
C ILE A 142 -3.38 16.50 1.44
N LEU A 143 -4.56 17.14 1.54
CA LEU A 143 -5.64 16.95 0.58
C LEU A 143 -5.19 17.30 -0.84
N GLN A 144 -4.44 18.39 -1.02
CA GLN A 144 -3.85 18.77 -2.31
C GLN A 144 -2.90 17.70 -2.86
N GLN A 145 -2.09 17.04 -2.01
CA GLN A 145 -1.19 15.96 -2.43
C GLN A 145 -1.96 14.72 -2.90
N VAL A 146 -3.06 14.38 -2.21
CA VAL A 146 -3.95 13.27 -2.62
C VAL A 146 -4.66 13.60 -3.94
N ASP A 147 -5.12 14.84 -4.12
CA ASP A 147 -5.73 15.30 -5.37
C ASP A 147 -4.73 15.30 -6.54
N GLU A 148 -3.47 15.67 -6.30
CA GLU A 148 -2.40 15.58 -7.29
C GLU A 148 -2.13 14.12 -7.70
N THR A 149 -2.09 13.22 -6.71
CA THR A 149 -1.91 11.78 -6.96
C THR A 149 -3.07 11.20 -7.78
N LEU A 150 -4.31 11.64 -7.52
CA LEU A 150 -5.47 11.24 -8.31
C LEU A 150 -5.35 11.75 -9.76
N ARG A 151 -4.94 13.01 -9.95
CA ARG A 151 -4.70 13.55 -11.29
C ARG A 151 -3.63 12.77 -12.06
N GLN A 152 -2.52 12.41 -11.41
CA GLN A 152 -1.48 11.57 -12.02
C GLN A 152 -2.01 10.17 -12.38
N LEU A 153 -2.85 9.55 -11.53
CA LEU A 153 -3.50 8.28 -11.87
C LEU A 153 -4.40 8.42 -13.10
N THR A 154 -5.22 9.46 -13.16
CA THR A 154 -6.11 9.67 -14.32
C THR A 154 -5.30 9.90 -15.60
N GLU A 155 -4.22 10.68 -15.54
CA GLU A 155 -3.34 10.92 -16.68
C GLU A 155 -2.63 9.65 -17.16
N ILE A 156 -2.02 8.88 -16.24
CA ILE A 156 -1.20 7.71 -16.58
C ILE A 156 -2.06 6.52 -17.01
N TYR A 157 -3.21 6.30 -16.37
CA TYR A 157 -4.03 5.12 -16.58
C TYR A 157 -5.24 5.37 -17.50
N GLY A 158 -5.65 6.62 -17.70
CA GLY A 158 -6.84 6.99 -18.47
C GLY A 158 -6.79 6.54 -19.93
N GLY A 159 -5.60 6.57 -20.55
CA GLY A 159 -5.36 6.18 -21.94
C GLY A 159 -5.01 4.71 -22.17
N LEU A 160 -4.95 3.88 -21.12
CA LEU A 160 -4.51 2.49 -21.27
C LEU A 160 -5.57 1.62 -21.95
N SER A 161 -5.09 0.70 -22.79
CA SER A 161 -5.92 -0.31 -23.45
C SER A 161 -6.42 -1.38 -22.48
N ALA A 162 -7.45 -2.12 -22.87
CA ALA A 162 -7.95 -3.26 -22.08
C ALA A 162 -6.86 -4.34 -21.86
N GLY A 163 -5.97 -4.53 -22.84
CA GLY A 163 -4.84 -5.45 -22.74
C GLY A 163 -3.82 -5.01 -21.69
N GLU A 164 -3.50 -3.72 -21.62
CA GLU A 164 -2.58 -3.18 -20.60
C GLU A 164 -3.18 -3.29 -19.19
N PHE A 165 -4.47 -2.97 -19.02
CA PHE A 165 -5.16 -3.21 -17.75
C PHE A 165 -5.18 -4.70 -17.36
N GLN A 166 -5.34 -5.60 -18.35
CA GLN A 166 -5.25 -7.03 -18.08
C GLN A 166 -3.85 -7.45 -17.62
N LEU A 167 -2.79 -6.88 -18.20
CA LEU A 167 -1.41 -7.12 -17.74
C LEU A 167 -1.17 -6.58 -16.32
N ILE A 168 -1.72 -5.42 -15.98
CA ILE A 168 -1.70 -4.88 -14.61
C ILE A 168 -2.40 -5.85 -13.66
N ARG A 169 -3.63 -6.27 -13.97
CA ARG A 169 -4.39 -7.21 -13.14
C ARG A 169 -3.65 -8.53 -12.97
N GLN A 170 -3.09 -9.08 -14.05
CA GLN A 170 -2.28 -10.30 -13.99
C GLN A 170 -1.07 -10.12 -13.07
N THR A 171 -0.36 -8.99 -13.17
CA THR A 171 0.81 -8.69 -12.34
C THR A 171 0.43 -8.61 -10.85
N LEU A 172 -0.71 -7.99 -10.51
CA LEU A 172 -1.25 -7.99 -9.15
C LEU A 172 -1.60 -9.42 -8.67
N LEU A 173 -2.28 -10.21 -9.51
CA LEU A 173 -2.66 -11.57 -9.16
C LEU A 173 -1.45 -12.48 -8.92
N ILE A 174 -0.39 -12.33 -9.72
CA ILE A 174 0.89 -13.02 -9.52
C ILE A 174 1.53 -12.59 -8.19
N PHE A 175 1.52 -11.30 -7.87
CA PHE A 175 2.03 -10.83 -6.58
C PHE A 175 1.31 -11.49 -5.39
N PHE A 176 -0.02 -11.63 -5.48
CA PHE A 176 -0.85 -12.29 -4.46
C PHE A 176 -0.92 -13.81 -4.60
N GLN A 177 -0.19 -14.39 -5.55
CA GLN A 177 -0.15 -15.83 -5.75
C GLN A 177 0.41 -16.51 -4.50
N ASP A 178 -0.15 -17.68 -4.21
CA ASP A 178 0.20 -18.55 -3.08
C ASP A 178 -0.02 -17.98 -1.67
N LEU A 179 -0.51 -16.75 -1.55
CA LEU A 179 -0.94 -16.18 -0.27
C LEU A 179 -2.30 -16.76 0.15
N HIS A 180 -2.29 -17.69 1.11
CA HIS A 180 -3.47 -18.42 1.59
C HIS A 180 -3.74 -18.18 3.09
N ILE A 181 -3.70 -16.92 3.51
CA ILE A 181 -3.84 -16.55 4.92
C ILE A 181 -5.33 -16.49 5.29
N ARG A 182 -5.74 -17.18 6.35
CA ARG A 182 -7.15 -17.32 6.74
C ARG A 182 -7.60 -16.12 7.58
N VAL A 183 -8.46 -15.28 7.03
CA VAL A 183 -9.00 -14.09 7.72
C VAL A 183 -10.41 -14.43 8.23
N SER A 184 -10.65 -14.27 9.53
CA SER A 184 -11.89 -14.72 10.16
C SER A 184 -13.11 -13.99 9.62
N MET A 185 -13.00 -12.70 9.28
CA MET A 185 -14.08 -11.96 8.64
C MET A 185 -14.50 -12.63 7.32
N PHE A 186 -13.54 -13.01 6.47
CA PHE A 186 -13.82 -13.70 5.21
C PHE A 186 -14.33 -15.13 5.39
N LEU A 187 -13.89 -15.83 6.44
CA LEU A 187 -14.42 -17.14 6.81
C LEU A 187 -15.87 -17.05 7.30
N LYS A 188 -16.19 -16.06 8.14
CA LYS A 188 -17.56 -15.79 8.64
C LYS A 188 -18.51 -15.45 7.50
N ASP A 189 -18.07 -14.61 6.58
CA ASP A 189 -18.83 -14.22 5.38
C ASP A 189 -18.91 -15.34 4.32
N LYS A 190 -18.23 -16.48 4.55
CA LYS A 190 -18.15 -17.64 3.64
C LYS A 190 -17.60 -17.28 2.25
N VAL A 191 -16.84 -16.20 2.16
CA VAL A 191 -16.12 -15.80 0.93
C VAL A 191 -14.73 -16.42 0.87
N GLN A 192 -14.25 -17.00 1.97
CA GLN A 192 -13.01 -17.77 2.04
C GLN A 192 -13.27 -19.16 2.61
N ASN A 193 -12.57 -20.16 2.08
CA ASN A 193 -12.56 -21.52 2.58
C ASN A 193 -11.59 -21.68 3.77
N ASN A 194 -11.75 -22.75 4.55
CA ASN A 194 -10.86 -23.08 5.67
C ASN A 194 -9.38 -23.32 5.28
N ASN A 195 -9.08 -23.44 3.98
CA ASN A 195 -7.72 -23.53 3.44
C ASN A 195 -7.15 -22.17 2.99
N GLY A 196 -7.83 -21.06 3.27
CA GLY A 196 -7.37 -19.71 2.92
C GLY A 196 -7.65 -19.28 1.48
N ARG A 197 -8.27 -20.13 0.65
CA ARG A 197 -8.65 -19.77 -0.74
C ARG A 197 -9.99 -19.06 -0.79
N PHE A 198 -10.10 -18.05 -1.63
CA PHE A 198 -11.36 -17.34 -1.87
C PHE A 198 -12.32 -18.16 -2.72
N VAL A 199 -13.61 -18.06 -2.40
CA VAL A 199 -14.73 -18.57 -3.18
C VAL A 199 -15.21 -17.43 -4.07
N LEU A 200 -15.08 -17.60 -5.39
CA LEU A 200 -15.53 -16.59 -6.34
C LEU A 200 -17.04 -16.71 -6.58
N PRO A 201 -17.78 -15.60 -6.59
CA PRO A 201 -19.22 -15.62 -6.84
C PRO A 201 -19.49 -16.03 -8.29
N VAL A 202 -20.52 -16.86 -8.48
CA VAL A 202 -21.05 -17.28 -9.79
C VAL A 202 -22.30 -16.49 -10.19
N SER A 203 -22.46 -15.29 -9.63
CA SER A 203 -23.61 -14.39 -9.81
C SER A 203 -23.22 -12.96 -9.47
N GLY A 204 -23.97 -11.98 -9.96
CA GLY A 204 -23.69 -10.56 -9.73
C GLY A 204 -23.77 -9.72 -10.99
N PRO A 205 -23.40 -8.44 -10.92
CA PRO A 205 -23.37 -7.58 -12.10
C PRO A 205 -22.31 -8.07 -13.08
N VAL A 206 -22.68 -8.16 -14.35
CA VAL A 206 -21.70 -8.34 -15.42
C VAL A 206 -20.87 -7.06 -15.59
N PRO A 207 -19.65 -7.15 -16.12
CA PRO A 207 -18.87 -6.00 -16.55
C PRO A 207 -19.69 -4.94 -17.32
N TRP A 208 -19.44 -3.65 -17.05
CA TRP A 208 -20.04 -2.59 -17.85
C TRP A 208 -19.68 -2.74 -19.34
N GLY A 209 -20.67 -2.52 -20.20
CA GLY A 209 -20.56 -2.71 -21.65
C GLY A 209 -20.64 -4.16 -22.10
N THR A 210 -20.91 -5.12 -21.20
CA THR A 210 -21.06 -6.55 -21.54
C THR A 210 -22.52 -6.98 -21.43
N GLU A 211 -22.96 -7.85 -22.34
CA GLU A 211 -24.29 -8.45 -22.31
C GLU A 211 -24.37 -9.55 -21.22
N VAL A 212 -25.56 -9.73 -20.65
CA VAL A 212 -25.79 -10.81 -19.69
C VAL A 212 -25.63 -12.17 -20.41
N PRO A 213 -24.85 -13.11 -19.85
CA PRO A 213 -24.73 -14.46 -20.41
C PRO A 213 -26.09 -15.12 -20.61
N GLY A 214 -26.25 -15.91 -21.66
CA GLY A 214 -27.51 -16.62 -21.93
C GLY A 214 -28.10 -16.32 -23.28
N LEU A 215 -27.93 -15.08 -23.78
CA LEU A 215 -28.53 -14.64 -25.04
C LEU A 215 -27.79 -15.25 -26.24
N ILE A 216 -28.53 -16.00 -27.06
CA ILE A 216 -28.07 -16.56 -28.33
C ILE A 216 -28.85 -15.87 -29.45
N ARG A 217 -28.11 -15.23 -30.36
CA ARG A 217 -28.65 -14.59 -31.55
C ARG A 217 -28.32 -15.45 -32.77
N MET A 218 -29.34 -15.82 -33.54
CA MET A 218 -29.19 -16.52 -34.82
C MET A 218 -29.39 -15.54 -35.96
N PHE A 219 -28.44 -15.51 -36.89
CA PHE A 219 -28.48 -14.67 -38.08
C PHE A 219 -28.74 -15.54 -39.31
N ASN A 220 -29.49 -15.01 -40.28
CA ASN A 220 -29.66 -15.67 -41.57
C ASN A 220 -28.46 -15.40 -42.50
N ASN A 221 -28.48 -15.99 -43.71
CA ASN A 221 -27.44 -15.81 -44.72
C ASN A 221 -27.31 -14.36 -45.24
N LYS A 222 -28.28 -13.49 -44.93
CA LYS A 222 -28.24 -12.05 -45.26
C LYS A 222 -27.65 -11.20 -44.13
N GLY A 223 -27.27 -11.81 -42.99
CA GLY A 223 -26.79 -11.11 -41.81
C GLY A 223 -27.88 -10.49 -40.94
N GLU A 224 -29.14 -10.79 -41.21
CA GLU A 224 -30.28 -10.30 -40.41
C GLU A 224 -30.52 -11.24 -39.22
N GLU A 225 -30.75 -10.67 -38.05
CA GLU A 225 -31.11 -11.45 -36.87
C GLU A 225 -32.52 -12.03 -37.03
N VAL A 226 -32.61 -13.36 -37.10
CA VAL A 226 -33.89 -14.07 -37.31
C VAL A 226 -34.49 -14.65 -36.04
N LYS A 227 -33.66 -14.91 -35.02
CA LYS A 227 -34.15 -15.56 -33.81
C LYS A 227 -33.25 -15.26 -32.61
N ARG A 228 -33.91 -15.02 -31.47
CA ARG A 228 -33.30 -14.92 -30.13
C ARG A 228 -33.75 -16.11 -29.31
N ILE A 229 -32.81 -16.78 -28.65
CA ILE A 229 -33.09 -17.78 -27.62
C ILE A 229 -32.20 -17.50 -26.42
N GLU A 230 -32.59 -18.02 -25.26
CA GLU A 230 -31.82 -17.90 -24.02
C GLU A 230 -31.57 -19.28 -23.42
N PHE A 231 -30.36 -19.51 -22.89
CA PHE A 231 -30.07 -20.70 -22.09
C PHE A 231 -29.96 -20.36 -20.60
N LYS A 232 -30.34 -21.31 -19.74
CA LYS A 232 -30.21 -21.15 -18.28
C LYS A 232 -28.74 -21.26 -17.88
N HIS A 233 -28.13 -20.14 -17.48
CA HIS A 233 -26.72 -20.06 -17.11
C HIS A 233 -26.43 -20.35 -15.63
N GLY A 234 -27.43 -20.67 -14.82
CA GLY A 234 -27.27 -21.10 -13.41
C GLY A 234 -26.90 -19.99 -12.40
N GLY A 235 -26.41 -18.85 -12.86
CA GLY A 235 -26.17 -17.65 -12.04
C GLY A 235 -27.29 -16.62 -12.11
N ASN A 236 -27.35 -15.70 -11.14
CA ASN A 236 -28.19 -14.49 -11.20
C ASN A 236 -27.33 -13.32 -11.70
N TYR A 237 -27.09 -13.27 -13.01
CA TYR A 237 -26.35 -12.17 -13.63
C TYR A 237 -27.28 -11.00 -13.94
N VAL A 238 -26.84 -9.79 -13.62
CA VAL A 238 -27.58 -8.55 -13.91
C VAL A 238 -26.70 -7.60 -14.73
N PRO A 239 -27.28 -6.76 -15.60
CA PRO A 239 -26.51 -5.73 -16.29
C PRO A 239 -25.87 -4.77 -15.28
N ALA A 240 -24.66 -4.29 -15.56
CA ALA A 240 -24.08 -3.20 -14.78
C ALA A 240 -24.96 -1.94 -14.88
N PRO A 241 -25.25 -1.24 -13.76
CA PRO A 241 -26.21 -0.14 -13.76
C PRO A 241 -25.70 1.09 -14.51
N LYS A 242 -24.41 1.44 -14.36
CA LYS A 242 -23.74 2.54 -15.04
C LYS A 242 -22.22 2.35 -14.98
N GLU A 243 -21.48 3.08 -15.81
CA GLU A 243 -20.03 3.15 -15.69
C GLU A 243 -19.61 3.93 -14.43
N GLY A 244 -18.60 3.42 -13.72
CA GLY A 244 -18.01 4.13 -12.59
C GLY A 244 -17.23 5.36 -13.05
N SER A 245 -17.33 6.46 -12.29
CA SER A 245 -16.64 7.71 -12.62
C SER A 245 -15.14 7.58 -12.42
N PHE A 246 -14.36 8.01 -13.43
CA PHE A 246 -12.91 8.16 -13.37
C PHE A 246 -12.45 9.61 -13.10
N GLU A 247 -13.41 10.51 -12.87
CA GLU A 247 -13.13 11.91 -12.57
C GLU A 247 -12.63 12.10 -11.13
N LEU A 248 -12.09 13.28 -10.83
CA LEU A 248 -11.60 13.62 -9.48
C LEU A 248 -12.66 13.42 -8.39
N TYR A 249 -13.93 13.68 -8.75
CA TYR A 249 -15.10 13.45 -7.90
C TYR A 249 -16.17 12.74 -8.71
N GLY A 250 -16.83 11.74 -8.11
CA GLY A 250 -17.96 11.07 -8.73
C GLY A 250 -18.25 9.72 -8.10
N ASP A 251 -19.41 9.16 -8.44
CA ASP A 251 -19.81 7.85 -7.98
C ASP A 251 -19.00 6.75 -8.69
N ARG A 252 -18.27 5.94 -7.91
CA ARG A 252 -17.47 4.83 -8.43
C ARG A 252 -18.34 3.62 -8.77
N VAL A 253 -19.60 3.54 -8.31
CA VAL A 253 -20.59 2.46 -8.58
C VAL A 253 -20.25 1.11 -7.93
N LEU A 254 -18.99 0.71 -7.93
CA LEU A 254 -18.52 -0.49 -7.24
C LEU A 254 -18.39 -0.26 -5.74
N LYS A 255 -18.70 -1.31 -4.98
CA LYS A 255 -18.44 -1.40 -3.54
C LYS A 255 -16.99 -1.80 -3.22
N LEU A 256 -16.24 -2.33 -4.18
CA LEU A 256 -14.84 -2.72 -3.98
C LEU A 256 -13.98 -1.49 -3.65
N GLY A 257 -13.00 -1.63 -2.76
CA GLY A 257 -12.17 -0.50 -2.30
C GLY A 257 -12.85 0.43 -1.32
N THR A 258 -14.09 0.14 -0.89
CA THR A 258 -14.72 0.83 0.25
C THR A 258 -14.40 0.10 1.56
N ASN A 259 -14.51 0.79 2.69
CA ASN A 259 -14.13 0.22 3.98
C ASN A 259 -15.05 -0.94 4.41
N MET A 260 -14.58 -2.17 4.18
CA MET A 260 -15.30 -3.41 4.51
C MET A 260 -15.39 -3.68 6.00
N TYR A 261 -14.49 -3.11 6.79
CA TYR A 261 -14.38 -3.42 8.21
C TYR A 261 -15.37 -2.60 9.07
N SER A 262 -16.08 -1.61 8.49
CA SER A 262 -16.87 -0.60 9.24
C SER A 262 -18.01 -1.19 10.08
N VAL A 263 -18.39 -2.43 9.79
CA VAL A 263 -19.31 -3.21 10.61
C VAL A 263 -18.50 -3.73 11.81
N ASN A 264 -18.74 -3.18 13.01
CA ASN A 264 -18.09 -3.55 14.28
C ASN A 264 -18.06 -5.07 14.52
N GLN A 265 -17.12 -5.78 13.90
CA GLN A 265 -16.94 -7.23 14.01
C GLN A 265 -15.48 -7.52 14.35
N PRO A 266 -15.21 -8.44 15.29
CA PRO A 266 -13.84 -8.85 15.60
C PRO A 266 -13.17 -9.47 14.36
N VAL A 267 -12.12 -8.81 13.88
CA VAL A 267 -11.28 -9.27 12.76
C VAL A 267 -10.14 -10.12 13.33
N GLU A 268 -10.30 -11.43 13.25
CA GLU A 268 -9.33 -12.44 13.67
C GLU A 268 -8.66 -13.08 12.45
N THR A 269 -7.58 -13.83 12.66
CA THR A 269 -6.89 -14.59 11.61
C THR A 269 -6.30 -15.78 12.32
N HIS A 270 -6.65 -16.99 11.86
CA HIS A 270 -6.04 -18.20 12.38
C HIS A 270 -5.00 -18.68 11.37
N VAL A 271 -3.73 -18.75 11.75
CA VAL A 271 -2.74 -19.50 10.98
C VAL A 271 -2.90 -20.99 11.28
N SER A 272 -2.84 -21.83 10.25
CA SER A 272 -3.12 -23.26 10.36
C SER A 272 -1.97 -24.02 11.03
N GLY A 273 -2.30 -24.80 12.07
CA GLY A 273 -1.56 -26.00 12.45
C GLY A 273 -2.17 -27.24 11.79
N SER A 274 -1.34 -28.22 11.44
CA SER A 274 -1.60 -29.46 10.66
C SER A 274 -1.54 -29.27 9.14
N SER A 275 -0.81 -30.04 8.34
CA SER A 275 -0.22 -31.37 8.55
C SER A 275 1.11 -31.51 7.81
N LYS A 276 1.92 -32.43 8.31
CA LYS A 276 3.29 -32.78 7.92
C LYS A 276 3.42 -33.22 6.45
N ASN A 277 4.62 -32.98 5.92
CA ASN A 277 5.26 -33.57 4.75
C ASN A 277 4.82 -33.07 3.36
N LEU A 278 5.58 -32.13 2.80
CA LEU A 278 6.21 -32.37 1.50
C LEU A 278 7.55 -31.65 1.43
N ALA A 279 8.61 -32.44 1.48
CA ALA A 279 9.96 -32.00 1.23
C ALA A 279 10.18 -31.77 -0.28
N SER A 280 11.03 -30.78 -0.55
CA SER A 280 11.89 -30.60 -1.73
C SER A 280 11.29 -29.89 -2.96
N TRP A 281 12.18 -29.10 -3.58
CA TRP A 281 12.05 -28.23 -4.78
C TRP A 281 11.62 -26.81 -4.40
N THR A 282 12.45 -25.77 -4.44
CA THR A 282 13.66 -25.52 -5.22
C THR A 282 14.53 -24.51 -4.46
N GLN A 283 15.84 -24.78 -4.35
CA GLN A 283 16.84 -23.85 -3.84
C GLN A 283 16.93 -22.63 -4.78
N GLU A 284 16.10 -21.61 -4.55
CA GLU A 284 16.47 -20.26 -4.95
C GLU A 284 17.33 -19.66 -3.83
N SER A 285 18.60 -19.52 -4.18
CA SER A 285 19.70 -18.92 -3.41
C SER A 285 19.24 -17.81 -2.44
N ILE A 286 19.37 -18.09 -1.15
CA ILE A 286 19.20 -17.19 0.00
C ILE A 286 20.40 -16.23 0.08
N ALA A 287 20.64 -15.47 -0.98
CA ALA A 287 21.54 -14.32 -0.94
C ALA A 287 20.68 -13.07 -1.17
N PRO A 288 20.51 -12.18 -0.18
CA PRO A 288 19.75 -10.95 -0.38
C PRO A 288 20.41 -10.16 -1.50
N ASN A 289 19.66 -9.92 -2.58
CA ASN A 289 20.12 -9.13 -3.72
C ASN A 289 20.62 -7.77 -3.19
N PRO A 290 21.93 -7.44 -3.29
CA PRO A 290 22.48 -6.20 -2.76
C PRO A 290 21.81 -4.97 -3.39
N LEU A 291 21.35 -5.08 -4.64
CA LEU A 291 20.61 -4.04 -5.33
C LEU A 291 19.30 -3.70 -4.62
N ALA A 292 18.55 -4.72 -4.17
CA ALA A 292 17.29 -4.49 -3.44
C ALA A 292 17.51 -3.77 -2.10
N LYS A 293 18.68 -3.94 -1.47
CA LYS A 293 19.04 -3.22 -0.23
C LYS A 293 19.36 -1.75 -0.53
N GLU A 294 20.06 -1.45 -1.63
CA GLU A 294 20.33 -0.07 -2.05
C GLU A 294 19.05 0.66 -2.47
N GLU A 295 18.16 0.01 -3.23
CA GLU A 295 16.86 0.55 -3.60
C GLU A 295 15.97 0.79 -2.37
N LEU A 296 15.95 -0.14 -1.40
CA LEU A 296 15.23 0.05 -0.13
C LEU A 296 15.85 1.12 0.77
N ASN A 297 17.18 1.29 0.73
CA ASN A 297 17.89 2.38 1.40
C ASN A 297 17.57 3.72 0.75
N PHE A 298 17.50 3.75 -0.58
CA PHE A 298 17.13 4.94 -1.33
C PHE A 298 15.68 5.32 -1.04
N LEU A 299 14.75 4.36 -1.07
CA LEU A 299 13.37 4.55 -0.62
C LEU A 299 13.31 5.00 0.85
N ALA A 300 14.13 4.44 1.75
CA ALA A 300 14.25 4.90 3.14
C ALA A 300 14.62 6.38 3.21
N ARG A 301 15.62 6.77 2.41
CA ARG A 301 16.19 8.11 2.39
C ARG A 301 15.22 9.11 1.74
N LEU A 302 14.49 8.69 0.71
CA LEU A 302 13.42 9.45 0.06
C LEU A 302 12.19 9.61 0.95
N MET A 303 11.83 8.60 1.75
CA MET A 303 10.82 8.72 2.81
C MET A 303 11.25 9.67 3.94
N GLY A 304 12.49 10.18 3.89
CA GLY A 304 13.02 11.19 4.78
C GLY A 304 13.87 10.56 5.88
N GLY A 305 15.11 11.04 6.00
CA GLY A 305 16.01 10.83 7.12
C GLY A 305 15.40 11.27 8.45
N MET A 306 14.49 10.46 8.98
CA MET A 306 14.05 10.53 10.34
C MET A 306 15.27 10.19 11.19
N GLU A 307 15.82 11.22 11.84
CA GLU A 307 16.53 11.02 13.09
C GLU A 307 15.65 10.15 13.97
N ILE A 308 15.98 8.86 14.03
CA ILE A 308 15.61 8.04 15.18
C ILE A 308 16.43 8.67 16.30
N LYS A 309 15.85 9.67 16.96
CA LYS A 309 16.40 10.17 18.21
C LYS A 309 16.58 8.95 19.10
N LYS A 310 17.86 8.64 19.36
CA LYS A 310 18.24 7.60 20.32
C LYS A 310 17.48 7.87 21.63
N PRO A 311 17.02 6.83 22.33
CA PRO A 311 16.09 6.96 23.43
C PRO A 311 16.80 7.65 24.59
N SER A 312 16.43 8.90 24.83
CA SER A 312 16.79 9.64 26.04
C SER A 312 15.54 10.40 26.47
N GLY A 313 14.67 9.71 27.21
CA GLY A 313 13.52 10.32 27.88
C GLY A 313 12.18 9.63 27.61
N PRO A 314 11.20 9.77 28.51
CA PRO A 314 9.90 9.12 28.40
C PRO A 314 9.06 9.86 27.36
N GLU A 315 9.15 9.45 26.09
CA GLU A 315 8.31 10.00 25.02
C GLU A 315 6.91 9.36 24.99
N PRO A 316 5.87 10.12 24.60
CA PRO A 316 4.46 9.73 24.67
C PRO A 316 4.02 8.87 23.46
N GLY A 317 4.71 7.77 23.20
CA GLY A 317 4.26 6.76 22.23
C GLY A 317 3.24 5.79 22.84
N PHE A 318 2.30 5.27 22.06
CA PHE A 318 1.33 4.27 22.52
C PHE A 318 1.42 2.97 21.71
N ARG A 319 1.15 1.83 22.37
CA ARG A 319 1.18 0.51 21.73
C ARG A 319 -0.21 0.16 21.19
N LEU A 320 -0.33 0.03 19.87
CA LEU A 320 -1.52 -0.55 19.24
C LEU A 320 -1.32 -2.07 19.17
N ASN A 321 -2.12 -2.85 19.89
CA ASN A 321 -2.23 -4.29 19.67
C ASN A 321 -3.41 -4.54 18.72
N LEU A 322 -3.21 -5.34 17.68
CA LEU A 322 -4.27 -5.73 16.73
C LEU A 322 -5.02 -7.00 17.16
N PHE A 323 -4.59 -7.65 18.25
CA PHE A 323 -5.23 -8.82 18.87
C PHE A 323 -6.21 -8.41 19.97
N THR A 324 -7.17 -9.27 20.32
CA THR A 324 -8.12 -8.92 21.39
C THR A 324 -7.47 -8.99 22.77
N THR A 325 -6.51 -9.89 22.95
CA THR A 325 -5.72 -10.08 24.17
C THR A 325 -4.22 -10.23 23.87
N ASP A 326 -3.38 -10.01 24.87
CA ASP A 326 -1.92 -10.21 24.77
C ASP A 326 -1.57 -11.71 24.62
N GLU A 327 -2.36 -12.61 25.21
CA GLU A 327 -2.20 -14.06 25.08
C GLU A 327 -2.41 -14.54 23.63
N GLU A 328 -3.41 -13.97 22.92
CA GLU A 328 -3.63 -14.24 21.51
C GLU A 328 -2.46 -13.78 20.63
N GLU A 329 -1.82 -12.66 21.00
CA GLU A 329 -0.64 -12.13 20.32
C GLU A 329 0.55 -13.09 20.45
N GLU A 330 0.82 -13.57 21.67
CA GLU A 330 1.89 -14.55 21.92
C GLU A 330 1.65 -15.86 21.15
N GLN A 331 0.42 -16.37 21.17
CA GLN A 331 0.06 -17.59 20.44
C GLN A 331 0.18 -17.41 18.92
N ALA A 332 -0.17 -16.24 18.39
CA ALA A 332 -0.03 -15.94 16.97
C ALA A 332 1.45 -15.83 16.55
N ALA A 333 2.31 -15.28 17.41
CA ALA A 333 3.75 -15.23 17.17
C ALA A 333 4.37 -16.64 17.13
N LEU A 334 3.94 -17.54 18.02
CA LEU A 334 4.43 -18.92 18.09
C LEU A 334 3.94 -19.83 16.94
N THR A 335 2.77 -19.56 16.38
CA THR A 335 2.15 -20.39 15.32
C THR A 335 2.50 -19.93 13.90
N ARG A 336 3.32 -18.89 13.75
CA ARG A 336 3.69 -18.34 12.45
C ARG A 336 4.61 -19.31 11.67
N PRO A 337 4.27 -19.69 10.43
CA PRO A 337 5.17 -20.49 9.57
C PRO A 337 6.46 -19.73 9.26
N GLU A 338 7.61 -20.43 9.23
CA GLU A 338 8.91 -19.83 8.87
C GLU A 338 8.89 -19.18 7.48
N GLU A 339 8.16 -19.76 6.50
CA GLU A 339 7.99 -19.22 5.15
C GLU A 339 7.29 -17.86 5.11
N LEU A 340 6.46 -17.55 6.12
CA LEU A 340 5.82 -16.25 6.32
C LEU A 340 6.53 -15.41 7.40
N SER A 341 7.53 -15.97 8.07
CA SER A 341 8.40 -15.25 8.99
C SER A 341 9.42 -14.49 8.15
N TYR A 342 9.25 -13.18 8.07
CA TYR A 342 10.20 -12.35 7.35
C TYR A 342 11.23 -11.93 8.37
N GLU A 343 12.48 -12.40 8.24
CA GLU A 343 13.59 -11.76 8.95
C GLU A 343 13.62 -10.29 8.55
N VAL A 344 13.20 -9.43 9.47
CA VAL A 344 13.25 -7.98 9.31
C VAL A 344 14.73 -7.63 9.15
N ILE A 345 15.13 -7.24 7.94
CA ILE A 345 16.45 -6.64 7.76
C ILE A 345 16.32 -5.29 8.43
N ASN A 346 16.88 -5.18 9.63
CA ASN A 346 17.04 -3.89 10.30
C ASN A 346 17.97 -3.04 9.43
N ILE A 347 17.37 -2.24 8.57
CA ILE A 347 18.07 -1.23 7.79
C ILE A 347 18.37 -0.10 8.77
N GLN A 348 19.56 -0.15 9.38
CA GLN A 348 20.14 0.97 10.09
C GLN A 348 20.44 2.08 9.08
N ALA A 349 19.53 3.04 8.94
CA ALA A 349 19.78 4.27 8.18
C ALA A 349 20.53 5.31 9.03
N THR A 350 20.84 5.01 10.29
CA THR A 350 21.54 5.87 11.22
C THR A 350 22.82 5.16 11.69
N GLN A 351 23.96 5.81 11.44
CA GLN A 351 25.28 5.57 12.05
C GLN A 351 26.18 4.50 11.42
N ASP A 352 26.73 4.81 10.25
CA ASP A 352 28.16 4.59 10.03
C ASP A 352 28.89 5.91 10.24
N GLN A 353 29.22 6.19 11.51
CA GLN A 353 29.91 7.41 11.93
C GLN A 353 31.29 7.55 11.22
N GLN A 354 31.92 6.43 10.89
CA GLN A 354 33.18 6.39 10.15
C GLN A 354 33.07 6.84 8.68
N ARG A 355 31.96 6.51 7.97
CA ARG A 355 31.76 7.00 6.59
C ARG A 355 31.34 8.47 6.56
N SER A 356 30.69 8.96 7.62
CA SER A 356 30.39 10.39 7.76
C SER A 356 31.66 11.23 7.91
N GLU A 357 32.70 10.72 8.58
CA GLU A 357 34.00 11.40 8.68
C GLU A 357 34.74 11.42 7.34
N GLU A 358 34.74 10.32 6.58
CA GLU A 358 35.33 10.32 5.23
C GLU A 358 34.56 11.24 4.27
N LEU A 359 33.22 11.24 4.31
CA LEU A 359 32.42 12.16 3.50
C LEU A 359 32.58 13.61 3.94
N ALA A 360 32.70 13.89 5.24
CA ALA A 360 33.02 15.22 5.74
C ALA A 360 34.42 15.67 5.33
N ARG A 361 35.41 14.75 5.29
CA ARG A 361 36.76 15.03 4.79
C ARG A 361 36.75 15.32 3.29
N ILE A 362 36.05 14.52 2.50
CA ILE A 362 35.89 14.73 1.06
C ILE A 362 35.12 16.03 0.78
N MET A 363 34.05 16.34 1.52
CA MET A 363 33.36 17.63 1.39
C MET A 363 34.24 18.82 1.81
N GLY A 364 35.08 18.66 2.83
CA GLY A 364 36.08 19.67 3.21
C GLY A 364 37.18 19.86 2.15
N GLU A 365 37.48 18.83 1.35
CA GLU A 365 38.38 18.96 0.19
C GLU A 365 37.70 19.63 -1.02
N PHE A 366 36.37 19.54 -1.14
CA PHE A 366 35.58 20.23 -2.17
C PHE A 366 35.22 21.67 -1.79
N GLU A 367 35.22 22.01 -0.50
CA GLU A 367 35.12 23.40 -0.04
C GLU A 367 36.43 24.13 -0.36
N ILE A 368 36.43 24.83 -1.49
CA ILE A 368 37.39 25.91 -1.75
C ILE A 368 37.23 26.89 -0.60
N THR A 369 38.12 26.77 0.38
CA THR A 369 38.20 27.71 1.48
C THR A 369 38.68 29.02 0.87
N GLU A 370 37.74 29.88 0.49
CA GLU A 370 38.00 31.30 0.31
C GLU A 370 38.40 31.84 1.69
N GLN A 371 39.66 31.63 2.07
CA GLN A 371 40.26 32.41 3.12
C GLN A 371 40.20 33.88 2.66
N PRO A 372 39.63 34.77 3.48
CA PRO A 372 39.50 36.17 3.11
C PRO A 372 40.92 36.73 2.97
N ARG A 373 41.32 37.01 1.73
CA ARG A 373 42.57 37.72 1.43
C ARG A 373 42.46 39.12 2.01
N LEU A 374 42.96 39.27 3.23
CA LEU A 374 43.67 40.47 3.64
C LEU A 374 44.71 40.79 2.56
N SER A 375 44.38 41.79 1.75
CA SER A 375 45.29 42.75 1.13
C SER A 375 46.69 42.24 0.77
N THR A 376 46.92 41.89 -0.49
CA THR A 376 48.20 42.18 -1.18
C THR A 376 47.98 42.15 -2.68
N SER A 377 47.62 43.32 -3.24
CA SER A 377 48.27 43.94 -4.41
C SER A 377 48.90 43.00 -5.48
N LYS A 378 48.12 42.07 -6.06
CA LYS A 378 48.51 41.36 -7.29
C LYS A 378 47.37 41.14 -8.30
N GLY A 379 46.14 41.57 -7.97
CA GLY A 379 44.97 41.45 -8.86
C GLY A 379 44.81 42.63 -9.81
N ASP A 380 45.12 43.85 -9.34
CA ASP A 380 44.99 45.07 -10.14
C ASP A 380 46.02 45.13 -11.29
N ASP A 381 47.11 44.38 -11.19
CA ASP A 381 48.15 44.30 -12.22
C ASP A 381 47.67 43.56 -13.49
N LEU A 382 46.76 42.59 -13.35
CA LEU A 382 46.24 41.83 -14.49
C LEU A 382 45.16 42.57 -15.27
N LEU A 383 44.33 43.37 -14.59
CA LEU A 383 43.37 44.25 -15.28
C LEU A 383 44.08 45.40 -16.00
N ALA A 384 45.10 46.00 -15.36
CA ALA A 384 45.87 47.08 -15.98
C ALA A 384 46.62 46.62 -17.25
N MET A 385 47.11 45.38 -17.29
CA MET A 385 47.75 44.81 -18.48
C MET A 385 46.78 44.52 -19.65
N MET A 386 45.47 44.42 -19.39
CA MET A 386 44.48 44.18 -20.45
C MET A 386 44.01 45.48 -21.12
N ASP A 387 44.12 46.62 -20.44
CA ASP A 387 43.73 47.93 -20.99
C ASP A 387 44.86 48.61 -21.81
N GLU A 388 46.10 48.09 -21.77
CA GLU A 388 47.23 48.60 -22.58
C GLU A 388 47.52 47.78 -23.87
N LEU A 389 46.59 46.90 -24.28
CA LEU A 389 46.57 46.29 -25.63
C LEU A 389 45.42 46.87 -26.45
#